data_AF-A0A0R3X9Q3-F1
#
_entry.id   AF-A0A0R3X9Q3-F1
#
_cell.length_a   1.000
_cell.length_b   1.000
_cell.length_c   1.000
_cell.angle_alpha   90.00
_cell.angle_beta   90.00
_cell.angle_gamma   90.00
#
_symmetry.space_group_name_H-M   'P 1'
#
loop_
_entity.id
_entity.type
_entity.pdbx_description
1 polymer ?
#
loop_
_entity_poly.entity_id
_entity_poly.type
_entity_poly.pdbx_seq_one_letter_code
_entity_poly.pdbx_strand_id
1 'polypeptide(L)'
;MAVSPGSLKESSSSCEEALRFANDYACLCGQSLEDMKSFGPTKDNSALSRLRADLAHLLEEKTLVEAELNALKANQERAMALLESFGFT
;
A
#
# COMPACT_ATOMS: atom_id res chain seq x y z
N MET A 1 -26.80 25.82 -31.77
CA MET A 1 -26.68 24.72 -30.78
C MET A 1 -25.32 24.87 -30.12
N ALA A 2 -25.32 25.12 -28.81
CA ALA A 2 -24.09 25.25 -28.02
C ALA A 2 -23.54 23.87 -27.71
N VAL A 3 -22.29 23.61 -28.08
CA VAL A 3 -21.53 22.46 -27.60
C VAL A 3 -20.60 23.00 -26.52
N SER A 4 -20.96 22.77 -25.26
CA SER A 4 -20.08 23.08 -24.13
C SER A 4 -18.86 22.15 -24.19
N PRO A 5 -17.61 22.66 -24.19
CA PRO A 5 -16.43 21.84 -24.01
C PRO A 5 -16.28 21.55 -22.51
N GLY A 6 -17.07 20.59 -22.03
CA GLY A 6 -16.99 20.09 -20.67
C GLY A 6 -15.85 19.09 -20.50
N SER A 7 -14.80 19.54 -19.80
CA SER A 7 -13.89 18.73 -18.98
C SER A 7 -12.91 17.76 -19.67
N LEU A 8 -11.86 18.31 -20.27
CA LEU A 8 -10.60 17.62 -20.61
C LEU A 8 -9.61 17.58 -19.42
N LYS A 9 -10.09 17.33 -18.18
CA LYS A 9 -9.23 17.39 -16.97
C LYS A 9 -8.97 16.05 -16.28
N GLU A 10 -9.59 14.95 -16.72
CA GLU A 10 -9.40 13.62 -16.10
C GLU A 10 -8.44 12.69 -16.87
N SER A 11 -8.00 13.09 -18.07
CA SER A 11 -7.31 12.16 -18.99
C SER A 11 -5.79 12.08 -18.80
N SER A 12 -5.14 13.08 -18.21
CA SER A 12 -3.67 13.09 -18.09
C SER A 12 -3.16 12.25 -16.92
N SER A 13 -3.85 12.27 -15.77
CA SER A 13 -3.46 11.50 -14.58
C SER A 13 -3.67 9.99 -14.79
N SER A 14 -4.78 9.61 -15.42
CA SER A 14 -5.11 8.21 -15.70
C SER A 14 -4.12 7.56 -16.68
N CYS A 15 -3.63 8.32 -17.68
CA CYS A 15 -2.65 7.81 -18.64
C CYS A 15 -1.27 7.58 -18.00
N GLU A 16 -0.84 8.50 -17.13
CA GLU A 16 0.44 8.39 -16.42
C GLU A 16 0.43 7.24 -15.40
N GLU A 17 -0.70 7.02 -14.74
CA GLU A 17 -0.90 5.89 -13.83
C GLU A 17 -0.89 4.55 -14.57
N ALA A 18 -1.54 4.46 -15.74
CA ALA A 18 -1.50 3.27 -16.58
C ALA A 18 -0.08 2.94 -17.07
N LEU A 19 0.71 3.94 -17.44
CA LEU A 19 2.11 3.76 -17.84
C LEU A 19 3.00 3.32 -16.68
N ARG A 20 2.81 3.89 -15.48
CA ARG A 20 3.49 3.44 -14.26
C ARG A 20 3.18 1.97 -13.98
N PHE A 21 1.90 1.60 -13.99
CA PHE A 21 1.48 0.22 -13.78
C PHE A 21 2.11 -0.75 -14.80
N ALA A 22 2.10 -0.41 -16.09
CA ALA A 22 2.69 -1.26 -17.12
C ALA A 22 4.20 -1.43 -16.94
N ASN A 23 4.91 -0.37 -16.52
CA ASN A 23 6.33 -0.41 -16.23
C ASN A 23 6.65 -1.28 -15.01
N ASP A 24 5.91 -1.08 -13.91
CA ASP A 24 6.05 -1.89 -12.69
C ASP A 24 5.77 -3.38 -12.99
N TYR A 25 4.75 -3.67 -13.79
CA TYR A 25 4.42 -5.02 -14.21
C TYR A 25 5.52 -5.65 -15.07
N ALA A 26 6.09 -4.91 -16.02
CA ALA A 26 7.21 -5.38 -16.83
C ALA A 26 8.43 -5.69 -15.94
N CYS A 27 8.76 -4.80 -15.00
CA CYS A 27 9.81 -5.01 -14.00
C CYS A 27 9.56 -6.28 -13.18
N LEU A 28 8.32 -6.48 -12.72
CA LEU A 28 7.89 -7.70 -12.01
C LEU A 28 7.89 -8.95 -12.87
N CYS A 29 7.98 -8.83 -14.19
CA CYS A 29 8.20 -9.94 -15.12
C CYS A 29 9.67 -10.09 -15.53
N GLY A 30 10.57 -9.20 -15.08
CA GLY A 30 12.00 -9.24 -15.38
C GLY A 30 12.31 -8.72 -16.79
N GLN A 31 11.44 -7.87 -17.33
CA GLN A 31 11.52 -7.31 -18.67
C GLN A 31 11.43 -5.78 -18.60
N SER A 32 11.92 -5.10 -19.63
CA SER A 32 11.58 -3.68 -19.84
C SER A 32 10.22 -3.61 -20.53
N LEU A 33 9.50 -2.49 -20.36
CA LEU A 33 8.23 -2.29 -21.07
C LEU A 33 8.41 -2.31 -22.60
N GLU A 34 9.57 -1.83 -23.07
CA GLU A 34 9.93 -1.77 -24.49
C GLU A 34 10.18 -3.15 -25.09
N ASP A 35 10.72 -4.09 -24.30
CA ASP A 35 11.06 -5.45 -24.72
C ASP A 35 9.96 -6.48 -24.42
N MET A 36 8.83 -6.04 -23.83
CA MET A 36 7.77 -6.92 -23.38
C MET A 36 6.97 -7.49 -24.56
N LYS A 37 7.29 -8.72 -24.97
CA LYS A 37 6.62 -9.42 -26.08
C LYS A 37 5.29 -10.07 -25.68
N SER A 38 5.05 -10.28 -24.39
CA SER A 38 3.83 -10.89 -23.87
C SER A 38 3.60 -10.54 -22.41
N PHE A 39 2.34 -10.28 -22.02
CA PHE A 39 1.91 -10.07 -20.63
C PHE A 39 1.74 -11.38 -19.84
N GLY A 40 2.62 -12.35 -20.10
CA GLY A 40 2.60 -13.64 -19.41
C GLY A 40 3.39 -13.57 -18.10
N PRO A 41 2.90 -14.19 -17.00
CA PRO A 41 3.70 -14.31 -15.79
C PRO A 41 4.99 -15.08 -16.10
N THR A 42 6.15 -14.48 -15.85
CA THR A 42 7.41 -15.23 -15.86
C THR A 42 7.49 -16.05 -14.57
N LYS A 43 7.57 -17.37 -14.73
CA LYS A 43 7.78 -18.28 -13.61
C LYS A 43 9.15 -17.95 -13.01
N ASP A 44 9.22 -17.85 -11.69
CA ASP A 44 10.46 -17.66 -10.91
C ASP A 44 11.17 -16.30 -11.04
N ASN A 45 10.43 -15.18 -11.13
CA ASN A 45 11.07 -13.87 -11.03
C ASN A 45 11.47 -13.53 -9.58
N SER A 46 12.77 -13.29 -9.37
CA SER A 46 13.37 -12.77 -8.14
C SER A 46 12.71 -11.48 -7.61
N ALA A 47 12.29 -10.56 -8.48
CA ALA A 47 11.63 -9.31 -8.08
C ALA A 47 10.25 -9.57 -7.45
N LEU A 48 9.49 -10.50 -8.02
CA LEU A 48 8.20 -10.93 -7.47
C LEU A 48 8.38 -11.66 -6.13
N SER A 49 9.37 -12.55 -6.03
CA SER A 49 9.70 -13.24 -4.78
C SER A 49 10.11 -12.26 -3.69
N ARG A 50 10.92 -11.25 -4.02
CA ARG A 50 11.31 -10.17 -3.09
C ARG A 50 10.09 -9.36 -2.65
N LEU A 51 9.23 -8.93 -3.57
CA LEU A 51 8.03 -8.17 -3.23
C LEU A 51 7.10 -8.97 -2.30
N ARG A 52 6.98 -10.29 -2.50
CA ARG A 52 6.22 -11.16 -1.59
C ARG A 52 6.83 -11.25 -0.20
N ALA A 53 8.16 -11.34 -0.12
CA ALA A 53 8.86 -11.35 1.17
C ALA A 53 8.70 -10.00 1.90
N ASP A 54 8.88 -8.89 1.19
CA ASP A 54 8.69 -7.54 1.72
C ASP A 54 7.25 -7.34 2.21
N LEU A 55 6.25 -7.81 1.46
CA LEU A 55 4.84 -7.76 1.87
C LEU A 55 4.58 -8.61 3.12
N ALA A 56 5.10 -9.83 3.18
CA ALA A 56 4.95 -10.69 4.35
C ALA A 56 5.55 -10.03 5.60
N HIS A 57 6.73 -9.44 5.46
CA HIS A 57 7.40 -8.72 6.54
C HIS A 57 6.58 -7.51 7.02
N LEU A 58 6.07 -6.69 6.11
CA LEU A 58 5.20 -5.56 6.45
C LEU A 58 3.92 -5.98 7.17
N LEU A 59 3.35 -7.14 6.81
CA LEU A 59 2.19 -7.68 7.50
C LEU A 59 2.53 -8.14 8.92
N GLU A 60 3.68 -8.77 9.12
CA GLU A 60 4.17 -9.14 10.46
C GLU A 60 4.40 -7.90 11.34
N GLU A 61 5.11 -6.90 10.82
CA GLU A 61 5.34 -5.63 11.53
C GLU A 61 4.02 -4.94 11.90
N LYS A 62 3.05 -4.92 10.97
CA LYS A 62 1.71 -4.39 11.24
C LYS A 62 1.06 -5.09 12.43
N THR A 63 1.09 -6.43 12.47
CA THR A 63 0.48 -7.18 13.58
C THR A 63 1.18 -6.90 14.92
N LEU A 64 2.50 -6.70 14.91
CA LEU A 64 3.26 -6.32 16.11
C LEU A 64 2.85 -4.94 16.61
N VAL A 65 2.81 -3.95 15.72
CA VAL A 65 2.41 -2.58 16.06
C VAL A 65 0.97 -2.52 16.58
N GLU A 66 0.06 -3.29 16.00
CA GLU A 66 -1.32 -3.41 16.49
C GLU A 66 -1.37 -3.99 17.91
N ALA A 67 -0.55 -4.99 18.21
CA ALA A 67 -0.46 -5.57 19.55
C ALA A 67 0.09 -4.57 20.59
N GLU A 68 1.15 -3.84 20.24
CA GLU A 68 1.73 -2.79 21.09
C GLU A 68 0.73 -1.65 21.36
N LEU A 69 0.01 -1.22 20.32
CA LEU A 69 -1.02 -0.19 20.46
C LEU A 69 -2.15 -0.62 21.40
N ASN A 70 -2.59 -1.88 21.30
CA ASN A 70 -3.61 -2.42 22.18
C ASN A 70 -3.11 -2.50 23.63
N ALA A 71 -1.86 -2.90 23.85
CA ALA A 71 -1.25 -2.90 25.18
C ALA A 71 -1.16 -1.48 25.77
N LEU A 72 -0.80 -0.49 24.94
CA LEU A 72 -0.72 0.91 25.36
C LEU A 72 -2.10 1.47 25.75
N LYS A 73 -3.15 1.16 24.98
CA LYS A 73 -4.53 1.55 25.32
C LYS A 73 -4.98 0.93 26.64
N ALA A 74 -4.73 -0.36 26.85
CA ALA A 74 -5.06 -1.01 28.13
C ALA A 74 -4.29 -0.39 29.31
N ASN A 75 -3.03 0.00 29.10
CA ASN A 75 -2.26 0.74 30.11
C ASN A 75 -2.86 2.12 30.40
N GLN A 76 -3.26 2.85 29.36
CA GLN A 76 -3.91 4.15 29.49
C GLN A 76 -5.20 4.04 30.29
N GLU A 77 -6.06 3.07 29.98
CA GLU A 77 -7.30 2.81 30.71
C GLU A 77 -7.04 2.50 32.19
N ARG A 78 -6.04 1.64 32.48
CA ARG A 78 -5.63 1.36 33.87
C ARG A 78 -5.13 2.60 34.60
N ALA A 79 -4.33 3.43 33.95
CA ALA A 79 -3.81 4.66 34.54
C ALA A 79 -4.92 5.65 34.84
N MET A 80 -5.88 5.81 33.93
CA MET A 80 -7.07 6.65 34.13
C MET A 80 -7.91 6.17 35.31
N ALA A 81 -8.20 4.87 35.40
CA ALA A 81 -8.95 4.30 36.52
C ALA A 81 -8.22 4.49 37.87
N LEU A 82 -6.88 4.42 37.88
CA LEU A 82 -6.10 4.72 39.07
C LEU A 82 -6.22 6.19 39.46
N LEU A 83 -6.05 7.12 38.52
CA LEU A 83 -6.20 8.56 38.78
C LEU A 83 -7.59 8.90 39.35
N GLU A 84 -8.65 8.31 38.77
CA GLU A 84 -10.02 8.37 39.28
C GLU A 84 -10.13 7.90 40.73
N SER A 85 -9.53 6.76 41.07
CA SER A 85 -9.57 6.21 42.44
C SER A 85 -8.91 7.10 43.49
N PHE A 86 -7.98 7.97 43.07
CA PHE A 86 -7.31 8.94 43.93
C PHE A 86 -7.95 10.33 43.90
N GLY A 87 -9.06 10.52 43.18
CA GLY A 87 -9.77 11.80 43.08
C GLY A 87 -9.11 12.82 42.14
N PHE A 88 -8.23 12.36 41.25
CA PHE A 88 -7.63 13.19 40.20
C PHE A 88 -8.39 12.97 38.88
N THR A 89 -9.52 13.66 38.71
CA THR A 89 -10.26 13.76 37.44
C THR A 89 -10.79 15.15 37.21
#